data_AF-A0A1V4SBG3-F1
#
_entry.id   AF-A0A1V4SBG3-F1
#
_cell.length_a   1.000
_cell.length_b   1.000
_cell.length_c   1.000
_cell.angle_alpha   90.00
_cell.angle_beta   90.00
_cell.angle_gamma   90.00
#
_symmetry.space_group_name_H-M   'P 1'
#
loop_
_entity.id
_entity.type
_entity.pdbx_description
1 polymer ?
#
loop_
_entity_poly.entity_id
_entity_poly.type
_entity_poly.pdbx_seq_one_letter_code
_entity_poly.pdbx_strand_id
1 'polypeptide(L)' 'MKKSILLGFIALFLVGVFLFGFSSMAVAKKIRIGGIMDTTGATSDVGKDYALGMDEAFKYINEQGGVNGKKIKYTWFDYG' A
#
# COMPACT_ATOMS: atom_id res chain seq x y z
N MET A 1 -5.84 0.79 -49.90
CA MET A 1 -6.75 1.80 -49.32
C MET A 1 -7.58 1.25 -48.16
N LYS A 2 -8.39 0.18 -48.33
CA LYS A 2 -9.22 -0.37 -47.24
C LYS A 2 -8.43 -0.95 -46.05
N LYS A 3 -7.30 -1.61 -46.31
CA LYS A 3 -6.44 -2.21 -45.27
C LYS A 3 -5.70 -1.17 -44.39
N SER A 4 -5.25 -0.05 -44.98
CA SER A 4 -4.56 1.01 -44.22
C SER A 4 -5.52 1.78 -43.30
N ILE A 5 -6.78 1.93 -43.71
CA ILE A 5 -7.84 2.50 -42.86
C ILE A 5 -8.14 1.57 -41.69
N LEU A 6 -8.26 0.26 -41.93
CA LEU A 6 -8.48 -0.73 -40.87
C LEU A 6 -7.32 -0.80 -39.86
N LEU A 7 -6.06 -0.74 -40.31
CA LEU A 7 -4.90 -0.65 -39.42
C LEU A 7 -4.92 0.62 -38.56
N GLY A 8 -5.35 1.75 -39.13
CA GLY A 8 -5.52 3.00 -38.37
C GLY A 8 -6.54 2.88 -37.25
N PHE A 9 -7.68 2.21 -37.49
CA PHE A 9 -8.68 1.94 -36.46
C PHE A 9 -8.18 1.00 -35.36
N ILE A 10 -7.43 -0.05 -35.71
CA ILE A 10 -6.84 -0.97 -34.73
C ILE A 10 -5.80 -0.24 -33.87
N ALA A 11 -4.96 0.61 -34.48
CA ALA A 11 -3.99 1.41 -33.75
C ALA A 11 -4.69 2.40 -32.79
N LEU A 12 -5.76 3.05 -33.24
CA LEU A 12 -6.53 3.97 -32.40
C LEU A 12 -7.24 3.25 -31.24
N PHE A 13 -7.75 2.04 -31.48
CA PHE A 13 -8.35 1.19 -30.44
C PHE A 13 -7.31 0.76 -29.40
N LEU A 14 -6.12 0.31 -29.84
CA LEU A 14 -5.02 -0.06 -28.95
C LEU A 14 -4.55 1.12 -28.09
N VAL A 15 -4.46 2.32 -28.66
CA VAL A 15 -4.14 3.55 -27.92
C VAL A 15 -5.24 3.86 -26.88
N GLY A 16 -6.51 3.70 -27.25
CA GLY A 16 -7.64 3.88 -26.33
C GLY A 16 -7.60 2.92 -25.14
N VAL A 17 -7.33 1.64 -25.38
CA VAL A 17 -7.18 0.61 -24.33
C VAL A 17 -5.99 0.90 -23.43
N PHE A 18 -4.86 1.33 -24.01
CA PHE A 18 -3.65 1.66 -23.25
C PHE A 18 -3.88 2.86 -22.32
N LEU A 19 -4.55 3.91 -22.81
CA LEU A 19 -4.90 5.09 -22.00
C LEU A 19 -5.91 4.77 -20.89
N PHE A 20 -6.87 3.87 -21.15
CA PHE A 20 -7.82 3.42 -20.13
C PHE A 20 -7.18 2.51 -19.07
N GLY A 21 -6.18 1.70 -19.44
CA GLY A 21 -5.43 0.88 -18.48
C GLY A 21 -4.64 1.74 -17.49
N PHE A 22 -4.10 2.87 -17.95
CA PHE A 22 -3.23 3.73 -17.15
C PHE A 22 -3.97 4.65 -16.15
N SER A 23 -5.24 5.00 -16.42
CA SER A 23 -6.04 5.84 -15.54
C SER A 23 -6.38 5.19 -14.19
N SER A 24 -6.18 3.87 -14.07
CA SER A 24 -6.39 3.10 -12.84
C SER A 24 -5.17 3.06 -11.91
N MET A 25 -4.02 3.58 -12.31
CA MET A 25 -2.83 3.67 -11.46
C MET A 25 -2.93 4.88 -10.50
N ALA A 26 -3.99 4.92 -9.69
CA ALA A 26 -4.02 5.81 -8.54
C ALA A 26 -2.96 5.34 -7.54
N VAL A 27 -1.87 6.10 -7.39
CA VAL A 27 -0.86 5.85 -6.36
C VAL A 27 -1.55 5.90 -5.00
N ALA A 28 -1.79 4.72 -4.40
CA ALA A 28 -2.55 4.61 -3.18
C ALA A 28 -1.89 5.43 -2.06
N LYS A 29 -2.61 6.46 -1.58
CA LYS A 29 -2.15 7.31 -0.46
C LYS A 29 -1.94 6.43 0.78
N LYS A 30 -0.75 6.48 1.37
CA LYS A 30 -0.41 5.68 2.57
C LYS A 30 -1.21 6.17 3.78
N ILE A 31 -1.72 5.24 4.59
CA ILE A 31 -2.33 5.52 5.91
C ILE A 31 -1.19 5.63 6.91
N ARG A 32 -1.13 6.71 7.70
CA ARG A 32 -0.09 6.88 8.73
C ARG A 32 -0.67 6.52 10.09
N ILE A 33 -0.02 5.61 10.80
CA ILE A 33 -0.41 5.19 12.14
C ILE A 33 0.81 5.35 13.06
N GLY A 34 0.59 5.99 14.21
CA GLY A 34 1.55 6.13 15.29
C GLY A 34 1.26 5.14 16.41
N GLY A 35 2.29 4.56 17.02
CA GLY A 35 2.19 3.78 18.25
C GLY A 35 3.10 4.32 19.35
N ILE A 36 2.69 4.12 20.60
CA ILE A 36 3.54 4.33 21.78
C ILE A 36 3.69 2.95 22.44
N MET A 37 4.92 2.52 22.67
CA MET A 37 5.24 1.25 23.30
C MET A 37 6.14 1.51 24.51
N ASP A 38 6.02 0.73 25.56
CA ASP A 38 6.87 0.78 26.75
C ASP A 38 7.98 -0.26 26.63
N THR A 39 8.90 -0.06 25.69
CA THR A 39 9.98 -1.05 25.45
C THR A 39 11.14 -0.92 26.42
N THR A 40 11.15 0.12 27.26
CA THR A 40 12.00 0.23 28.44
C THR A 40 11.18 0.44 29.72
N GLY A 41 11.85 0.40 30.88
CA GLY A 41 11.21 0.54 32.19
C GLY A 41 10.64 -0.76 32.76
N ALA A 42 9.86 -0.62 33.83
CA ALA A 42 9.41 -1.72 34.69
C ALA A 42 8.43 -2.70 34.01
N THR A 43 7.78 -2.27 32.93
CA THR A 43 6.79 -3.03 32.17
C THR A 43 7.30 -3.49 30.80
N SER A 44 8.61 -3.36 30.56
CA SER A 44 9.24 -3.64 29.26
C SER A 44 9.26 -5.10 28.86
N ASP A 45 9.05 -6.01 29.80
CA ASP A 45 8.84 -7.43 29.54
C ASP A 45 7.60 -7.66 28.68
N VAL A 46 6.53 -6.88 28.90
CA VAL A 46 5.32 -6.91 28.09
C VAL A 46 5.46 -6.02 26.84
N GLY A 47 5.97 -4.80 26.99
CA GLY A 47 6.01 -3.81 25.91
C GLY A 47 6.80 -4.24 24.67
N LYS A 48 7.88 -5.02 24.85
CA LYS A 48 8.69 -5.54 23.72
C LYS A 48 7.91 -6.49 22.82
N ASP A 49 7.16 -7.42 23.41
CA ASP A 49 6.36 -8.38 22.65
C ASP A 49 5.20 -7.68 21.93
N TYR A 50 4.61 -6.66 22.56
CA TYR A 50 3.60 -5.82 21.92
C TYR A 50 4.17 -5.02 20.74
N ALA A 51 5.34 -4.42 20.89
CA ALA A 51 5.99 -3.67 19.82
C ALA A 51 6.26 -4.55 18.60
N LEU A 52 6.82 -5.75 18.82
CA LEU A 52 7.05 -6.73 17.75
C LEU A 52 5.74 -7.21 17.12
N GLY A 53 4.76 -7.55 17.95
CA GLY A 53 3.45 -8.03 17.49
C GLY A 53 2.71 -7.01 16.63
N MET A 54 2.73 -5.73 17.01
CA MET A 54 2.11 -4.67 16.21
C MET A 54 2.84 -4.45 14.88
N ASP A 55 4.17 -4.49 14.86
CA ASP A 55 4.94 -4.29 13.64
C ASP A 55 4.65 -5.41 12.62
N GLU A 56 4.67 -6.67 13.06
CA GLU A 56 4.33 -7.82 12.21
C GLU A 56 2.84 -7.82 11.80
N ALA A 57 1.92 -7.39 12.68
CA ALA A 57 0.51 -7.29 12.33
C ALA A 57 0.27 -6.28 11.19
N PHE A 58 0.87 -5.08 11.25
CA PHE A 58 0.71 -4.08 10.19
C PHE A 58 1.41 -4.49 8.90
N LYS A 59 2.54 -5.19 9.00
CA LYS A 59 3.22 -5.79 7.84
C LYS A 59 2.34 -6.85 7.19
N TYR A 60 1.75 -7.77 7.95
CA TYR A 60 0.82 -8.76 7.44
C TYR A 60 -0.39 -8.12 6.75
N ILE A 61 -1.03 -7.13 7.38
CA ILE A 61 -2.15 -6.39 6.78
C ILE A 61 -1.74 -5.78 5.44
N ASN A 62 -0.54 -5.20 5.37
CA ASN A 62 0.00 -4.67 4.13
C ASN A 62 0.20 -5.76 3.09
N GLU A 63 0.78 -6.91 3.43
CA GLU A 63 0.96 -8.05 2.53
C GLU A 63 -0.38 -8.54 1.94
N GLN A 64 -1.46 -8.48 2.73
CA GLN A 64 -2.83 -8.82 2.28
C GLN A 64 -3.52 -7.72 1.43
N GLY A 65 -2.79 -6.68 1.01
CA GLY A 65 -3.31 -5.59 0.17
C GLY A 65 -3.59 -4.28 0.92
N GLY A 66 -3.33 -4.24 2.23
CA GLY A 66 -3.58 -3.06 3.06
C GLY A 66 -5.07 -2.84 3.34
N VAL A 67 -5.42 -1.63 3.77
CA VAL A 67 -6.81 -1.27 4.10
C VAL A 67 -7.41 -0.53 2.92
N ASN A 68 -8.41 -1.13 2.26
CA ASN A 68 -9.03 -0.58 1.04
C ASN A 68 -7.99 -0.25 -0.04
N GLY A 69 -7.01 -1.14 -0.24
CA GLY A 69 -5.91 -0.96 -1.20
C GLY A 69 -4.83 0.04 -0.76
N LYS A 70 -4.94 0.64 0.43
CA LYS A 70 -3.96 1.61 0.95
C LYS A 70 -3.03 0.93 1.96
N LYS A 71 -1.73 1.04 1.70
CA LYS A 71 -0.71 0.53 2.63
C LYS A 71 -0.62 1.41 3.88
N ILE A 72 -0.46 0.78 5.02
CA ILE A 72 -0.19 1.39 6.31
C ILE A 72 1.31 1.67 6.42
N LYS A 73 1.67 2.91 6.77
CA LYS A 73 2.98 3.28 7.29
C LYS A 73 2.82 3.37 8.80
N TYR A 74 3.21 2.30 9.48
CA TYR A 74 3.29 2.26 10.93
C TYR A 74 4.63 2.83 11.39
N THR A 75 4.62 3.58 12.48
CA THR A 75 5.83 4.07 13.15
C THR A 75 5.49 4.14 14.63
N TRP A 76 6.37 3.64 15.47
CA TRP A 76 6.18 3.67 16.91
C TRP A 76 7.44 4.13 17.61
N PHE A 77 7.26 4.61 18.84
CA PHE A 77 8.32 5.11 19.68
C PHE A 77 8.17 4.55 21.08
N ASP A 78 9.31 4.42 21.75
CA ASP A 78 9.33 4.13 23.18
C ASP A 78 8.85 5.36 23.96
N TYR A 79 7.95 5.16 24.92
CA TYR A 79 7.53 6.21 25.87
C TYR A 79 7.95 5.91 27.31
N GLY A 80 8.61 4.77 27.55
CA GLY A 80 9.29 4.43 28.79
C GLY A 80 10.73 4.87 28.76
#